data_AF-A0A087U537-F1
#
_entry.id   AF-A0A087U537-F1
#
_cell.length_a   1.000
_cell.length_b   1.000
_cell.length_c   1.000
_cell.angle_alpha   90.00
_cell.angle_beta   90.00
_cell.angle_gamma   90.00
#
_symmetry.space_group_name_H-M   'P 1'
#
loop_
_entity.id
_entity.type
_entity.pdbx_description
1 polymer ?
#
loop_
_entity_poly.entity_id
_entity_poly.type
_entity_poly.pdbx_seq_one_letter_code
_entity_poly.pdbx_strand_id
1 'polypeptide(L)'
;MKSTSNRDSRNSSRGSQSCFQMKIPSVEPRSITKLSESPTLSVQLSTSSHSSAASRDSWKVASLRREVEMLKAELIQSRHNIECFQERERKMKDRLAEQARMMLDRGMRFENVALGDRRPTALIRRYGNLYAQSRVDTLDALDSIPELEHAHDLKSKLLFSAVV
;
A
#
# COMPACT_ATOMS: atom_id res chain seq x y z
N MET A 1 -33.07 -45.87 19.42
CA MET A 1 -32.94 -44.41 19.20
C MET A 1 -31.58 -44.19 18.53
N LYS A 2 -31.46 -44.35 17.20
CA LYS A 2 -31.41 -43.27 16.18
C LYS A 2 -30.70 -42.00 16.68
N SER A 3 -29.44 -41.79 16.27
CA SER A 3 -29.12 -40.91 15.13
C SER A 3 -27.60 -40.73 14.95
N THR A 4 -27.17 -41.00 13.73
CA THR A 4 -25.85 -40.80 13.14
C THR A 4 -25.53 -39.31 12.94
N SER A 5 -24.29 -38.88 13.20
CA SER A 5 -23.80 -37.55 12.79
C SER A 5 -22.66 -37.72 11.77
N ASN A 6 -22.96 -37.30 10.56
CA ASN A 6 -22.16 -37.37 9.35
C ASN A 6 -21.28 -36.11 9.27
N ARG A 7 -19.95 -36.25 9.14
CA ARG A 7 -19.03 -35.12 8.85
C ARG A 7 -18.47 -35.27 7.44
N ASP A 8 -19.22 -34.73 6.49
CA ASP A 8 -18.71 -34.38 5.17
C ASP A 8 -18.57 -32.86 5.10
N SER A 9 -17.36 -32.38 4.84
CA SER A 9 -17.13 -31.02 4.34
C SER A 9 -15.89 -31.03 3.47
N ARG A 10 -16.11 -31.44 2.21
CA ARG A 10 -15.32 -30.98 1.08
C ARG A 10 -15.54 -29.47 0.97
N ASN A 11 -14.48 -28.66 0.88
CA ASN A 11 -14.61 -27.48 0.04
C ASN A 11 -13.35 -27.15 -0.72
N SER A 12 -13.59 -26.94 -2.00
CA SER A 12 -12.68 -26.77 -3.11
C SER A 12 -12.20 -25.32 -3.15
N SER A 13 -10.91 -25.09 -3.34
CA SER A 13 -10.41 -23.79 -3.78
C SER A 13 -9.36 -23.97 -4.86
N ARG A 14 -9.85 -24.34 -6.05
CA ARG A 14 -9.21 -24.01 -7.32
C ARG A 14 -9.62 -22.59 -7.68
N GLY A 15 -8.65 -21.69 -7.73
CA GLY A 15 -8.84 -20.30 -8.14
C GLY A 15 -7.59 -19.80 -8.84
N SER A 16 -7.34 -20.31 -10.04
CA SER A 16 -6.40 -19.77 -11.01
C SER A 16 -6.67 -18.28 -11.24
N GLN A 17 -5.68 -17.42 -11.01
CA GLN A 17 -5.63 -16.10 -11.65
C GLN A 17 -4.19 -15.79 -12.06
N SER A 18 -3.86 -16.23 -13.27
CA SER A 18 -2.84 -15.63 -14.11
C SER A 18 -3.36 -14.25 -14.52
N CYS A 19 -2.91 -13.20 -13.85
CA CYS A 19 -3.08 -11.84 -14.34
C CYS A 19 -1.84 -11.51 -15.18
N PHE A 20 -2.06 -11.47 -16.49
CA PHE A 20 -1.12 -11.06 -17.50
C PHE A 20 -0.36 -9.78 -17.11
N GLN A 21 0.96 -9.88 -17.21
CA GLN A 21 1.91 -8.79 -17.06
C GLN A 21 1.77 -7.85 -18.26
N MET A 22 0.88 -6.84 -18.16
CA MET A 22 0.78 -5.80 -19.18
C MET A 22 1.84 -4.72 -18.91
N LYS A 23 2.79 -4.66 -19.84
CA LYS A 23 3.90 -3.72 -19.91
C LYS A 23 3.34 -2.34 -20.30
N ILE A 24 3.44 -1.36 -19.40
CA ILE A 24 2.99 0.02 -19.62
C ILE A 24 3.96 0.71 -20.60
N PRO A 25 3.55 1.18 -21.78
CA PRO A 25 4.39 2.06 -22.59
C PRO A 25 4.37 3.49 -22.03
N SER A 26 5.57 4.01 -21.78
CA SER A 26 5.82 5.40 -21.37
C SER A 26 5.47 6.36 -22.52
N VAL A 27 4.52 7.26 -22.30
CA VAL A 27 4.20 8.34 -23.24
C VAL A 27 4.72 9.65 -22.65
N GLU A 28 5.73 10.24 -23.29
CA GLU A 28 6.24 11.58 -22.98
C GLU A 28 5.26 12.67 -23.46
N PRO A 29 5.17 13.81 -22.74
CA PRO A 29 4.27 14.91 -23.09
C PRO A 29 4.89 15.80 -24.18
N ARG A 30 4.19 15.94 -25.32
CA ARG A 30 4.55 16.92 -26.37
C ARG A 30 4.14 18.34 -25.95
N SER A 31 5.16 19.20 -25.92
CA SER A 31 5.13 20.63 -25.66
C SER A 31 4.34 21.44 -26.69
N ILE A 32 3.52 22.37 -26.18
CA ILE A 32 2.79 23.41 -26.93
C ILE A 32 3.72 24.60 -27.11
N THR A 33 3.98 25.04 -28.35
CA THR A 33 4.65 26.32 -28.64
C THR A 33 3.81 27.22 -29.55
N LYS A 34 3.41 28.32 -28.92
CA LYS A 34 2.95 29.66 -29.33
C LYS A 34 3.13 30.14 -30.78
N LEU A 35 2.06 30.83 -31.21
CA LEU A 35 1.94 32.10 -31.94
C LEU A 35 3.23 32.86 -32.31
N SER A 36 3.34 33.28 -33.58
CA SER A 36 4.05 34.49 -34.02
C SER A 36 3.61 34.96 -35.42
N GLU A 37 3.03 36.15 -35.45
CA GLU A 37 3.16 37.28 -36.41
C GLU A 37 3.03 37.11 -37.94
N SER A 38 2.22 38.03 -38.48
CA SER A 38 1.99 38.40 -39.88
C SER A 38 3.20 39.09 -40.54
N PRO A 39 3.24 39.15 -41.89
CA PRO A 39 3.10 40.46 -42.53
C PRO A 39 2.30 40.48 -43.86
N THR A 40 2.06 41.72 -44.29
CA THR A 40 1.05 42.23 -45.22
C THR A 40 1.39 42.14 -46.73
N LEU A 41 0.31 42.09 -47.54
CA LEU A 41 0.12 42.57 -48.93
C LEU A 41 0.86 41.93 -50.11
N SER A 42 0.10 41.36 -51.05
CA SER A 42 -0.02 41.89 -52.43
C SER A 42 -1.04 41.11 -53.28
N VAL A 43 -1.78 41.88 -54.07
CA VAL A 43 -2.80 41.50 -55.06
C VAL A 43 -2.16 40.73 -56.21
N GLN A 44 -2.80 39.66 -56.71
CA GLN A 44 -3.11 39.42 -58.13
C GLN A 44 -4.00 38.16 -58.30
N LEU A 45 -4.98 38.33 -59.18
CA LEU A 45 -6.07 37.42 -59.50
C LEU A 45 -5.57 36.28 -60.39
N SER A 46 -5.86 35.02 -60.03
CA SER A 46 -5.83 33.89 -60.97
C SER A 46 -6.81 32.82 -60.50
N THR A 47 -7.91 32.76 -61.24
CA THR A 47 -8.97 31.76 -61.20
C THR A 47 -8.42 30.37 -61.55
N SER A 48 -8.31 29.47 -60.57
CA SER A 48 -8.60 28.02 -60.67
C SER A 48 -7.91 27.23 -59.53
N SER A 49 -8.47 27.18 -58.33
CA SER A 49 -7.95 26.31 -57.25
C SER A 49 -9.00 25.93 -56.19
N HIS A 50 -10.29 25.90 -56.55
CA HIS A 50 -11.33 25.54 -55.57
C HIS A 50 -11.42 24.03 -55.28
N SER A 51 -10.75 23.18 -56.05
CA SER A 51 -10.72 21.72 -55.80
C SER A 51 -9.61 21.27 -54.83
N SER A 52 -8.52 22.02 -54.66
CA SER A 52 -7.38 21.59 -53.83
C SER A 52 -7.49 22.00 -52.35
N ALA A 53 -8.16 23.12 -52.04
CA ALA A 53 -8.37 23.58 -50.65
C ALA A 53 -9.36 22.68 -49.89
N ALA A 54 -10.47 22.28 -50.53
CA ALA A 54 -11.45 21.37 -49.94
C ALA A 54 -10.86 19.97 -49.64
N SER A 55 -9.94 19.50 -50.49
CA SER A 55 -9.20 18.25 -50.27
C SER A 55 -8.27 18.34 -49.06
N ARG A 56 -7.63 19.49 -48.84
CA ARG A 56 -6.74 19.73 -47.69
C ARG A 56 -7.47 19.77 -46.35
N ASP A 57 -8.69 20.28 -46.30
CA ASP A 57 -9.44 20.30 -45.04
C ASP A 57 -10.15 18.97 -44.79
N SER A 58 -10.48 18.22 -45.86
CA SER A 58 -11.01 16.86 -45.76
C SER A 58 -10.07 15.89 -45.04
N TRP A 59 -8.75 15.90 -45.33
CA TRP A 59 -7.80 15.01 -44.64
C TRP A 59 -7.58 15.38 -43.18
N LYS A 60 -7.59 16.67 -42.83
CA LYS A 60 -7.49 17.12 -41.43
C LYS A 60 -8.69 16.66 -40.63
N VAL A 61 -9.89 16.84 -41.19
CA VAL A 61 -11.14 16.39 -40.57
C VAL A 61 -11.12 14.86 -40.38
N ALA A 62 -10.66 14.10 -41.38
CA ALA A 62 -10.51 12.65 -41.25
C ALA A 62 -9.46 12.24 -40.20
N SER A 63 -8.36 12.98 -40.10
CA SER A 63 -7.31 12.75 -39.09
C SER A 63 -7.81 13.01 -37.68
N LEU A 64 -8.47 14.15 -37.46
CA LEU A 64 -9.04 14.52 -36.16
C LEU A 64 -10.14 13.54 -35.73
N ARG A 65 -10.95 13.05 -36.68
CA ARG A 65 -11.96 12.01 -36.39
C ARG A 65 -11.32 10.73 -35.87
N ARG A 66 -10.24 10.25 -36.51
CA ARG A 66 -9.48 9.08 -36.01
C ARG A 66 -8.90 9.33 -34.63
N GLU A 67 -8.33 10.51 -34.38
CA GLU A 67 -7.77 10.86 -33.08
C GLU A 67 -8.85 10.88 -31.98
N VAL A 68 -10.02 11.44 -32.26
CA VAL A 68 -11.17 11.40 -31.35
C VAL A 68 -11.62 9.97 -31.07
N GLU A 69 -11.63 9.10 -32.07
CA GLU A 69 -11.96 7.67 -31.89
C GLU A 69 -10.92 6.96 -31.01
N MET A 70 -9.63 7.20 -31.23
CA MET A 70 -8.56 6.65 -30.40
C MET A 70 -8.67 7.14 -28.95
N LEU A 71 -8.84 8.45 -28.74
CA LEU A 71 -8.98 9.02 -27.39
C LEU A 71 -10.23 8.50 -26.68
N LYS A 72 -11.33 8.28 -27.39
CA LYS A 72 -12.52 7.63 -26.81
C LYS A 72 -12.23 6.20 -26.38
N ALA A 73 -11.52 5.43 -27.21
CA ALA A 73 -11.13 4.06 -26.87
C ALA A 73 -10.20 4.01 -25.64
N GLU A 74 -9.21 4.90 -25.58
CA GLU A 74 -8.28 5.01 -24.46
C GLU A 74 -8.98 5.46 -23.16
N LEU A 75 -9.95 6.38 -23.27
CA LEU A 75 -10.76 6.80 -22.13
C LEU A 75 -11.62 5.65 -21.59
N ILE A 76 -12.23 4.85 -22.48
CA ILE A 76 -12.97 3.65 -22.08
C ILE A 76 -12.05 2.65 -21.38
N GLN A 77 -10.86 2.41 -21.94
CA GLN A 77 -9.87 1.53 -21.33
C GLN A 77 -9.42 2.03 -19.95
N SER A 78 -9.16 3.33 -19.83
CA SER A 78 -8.76 3.96 -18.57
C SER A 78 -9.85 3.84 -17.51
N ARG A 79 -11.13 4.04 -17.87
CA ARG A 79 -12.27 3.84 -16.97
C ARG A 79 -12.35 2.41 -16.47
N HIS A 80 -12.21 1.43 -17.37
CA HIS A 80 -12.20 0.02 -16.99
C HIS A 80 -11.05 -0.30 -16.02
N ASN A 81 -9.86 0.24 -16.27
CA ASN A 81 -8.72 0.06 -15.37
C ASN A 81 -8.98 0.65 -13.98
N ILE A 82 -9.57 1.84 -13.91
CA ILE A 82 -9.95 2.48 -12.64
C ILE A 82 -10.91 1.60 -11.86
N GLU A 83 -11.95 1.07 -12.51
CA GLU A 83 -12.91 0.16 -11.87
C GLU A 83 -12.23 -1.10 -11.34
N CYS A 84 -11.34 -1.71 -12.12
CA CYS A 84 -10.57 -2.88 -11.69
C CYS A 84 -9.68 -2.57 -10.48
N PHE A 85 -8.99 -1.43 -10.47
CA PHE A 85 -8.17 -1.02 -9.33
C PHE A 85 -9.01 -0.73 -8.08
N GLN A 86 -10.17 -0.09 -8.23
CA GLN A 86 -11.10 0.17 -7.13
C GLN A 86 -11.66 -1.12 -6.52
N GLU A 87 -11.98 -2.11 -7.35
CA GLU A 87 -12.43 -3.42 -6.88
C GLU A 87 -11.32 -4.13 -6.08
N ARG A 88 -10.08 -4.09 -6.60
CA ARG A 88 -8.91 -4.65 -5.91
C ARG A 88 -8.64 -3.95 -4.57
N GLU A 89 -8.75 -2.63 -4.53
CA GLU A 89 -8.61 -1.84 -3.30
C GLU A 89 -9.69 -2.23 -2.28
N ARG A 90 -10.95 -2.32 -2.70
CA ARG A 90 -12.07 -2.74 -1.85
C ARG A 90 -11.82 -4.12 -1.24
N LYS A 91 -11.43 -5.09 -2.07
CA LYS A 91 -11.11 -6.45 -1.62
C LYS A 91 -9.99 -6.48 -0.58
N MET A 92 -8.96 -5.64 -0.72
CA MET A 92 -7.90 -5.54 0.28
C MET A 92 -8.39 -4.89 1.58
N LYS A 93 -9.19 -3.83 1.49
CA LYS A 93 -9.80 -3.19 2.66
C LYS A 93 -10.69 -4.16 3.43
N ASP A 94 -11.52 -4.94 2.73
CA ASP A 94 -12.40 -5.94 3.35
C ASP A 94 -11.60 -7.01 4.08
N ARG A 95 -10.50 -7.50 3.48
CA ARG A 95 -9.60 -8.47 4.14
C ARG A 95 -8.92 -7.89 5.38
N LEU A 96 -8.46 -6.64 5.33
CA LEU A 96 -7.85 -5.97 6.48
C LEU A 96 -8.87 -5.72 7.59
N ALA A 97 -10.09 -5.32 7.24
CA ALA A 97 -11.17 -5.14 8.20
C ALA A 97 -11.54 -6.46 8.87
N GLU A 98 -11.64 -7.55 8.11
CA GLU A 98 -11.91 -8.88 8.65
C GLU A 98 -10.80 -9.35 9.60
N GLN A 99 -9.54 -9.17 9.20
CA GLN A 99 -8.40 -9.47 10.07
C GLN A 99 -8.44 -8.63 11.35
N ALA A 100 -8.83 -7.36 11.26
CA ALA A 100 -8.95 -6.49 12.42
C ALA A 100 -10.06 -6.95 13.38
N ARG A 101 -11.22 -7.35 12.85
CA ARG A 101 -12.31 -7.94 13.64
C ARG A 101 -11.85 -9.22 14.36
N MET A 102 -11.20 -10.13 13.64
CA MET A 102 -10.66 -11.36 14.22
C MET A 102 -9.67 -11.11 15.37
N MET A 103 -8.84 -10.06 15.27
CA MET A 103 -7.89 -9.72 16.34
C MET A 103 -8.61 -9.19 17.59
N LEU A 104 -9.66 -8.39 17.41
CA LEU A 104 -10.49 -7.90 18.52
C LEU A 104 -11.26 -9.03 19.21
N ASP A 105 -11.83 -9.97 18.44
CA ASP A 105 -12.53 -11.14 18.99
C ASP A 105 -11.62 -12.05 19.82
N ARG A 106 -10.32 -12.10 19.47
CA ARG A 106 -9.28 -12.80 20.26
C ARG A 106 -8.82 -12.00 21.49
N GLY A 107 -9.40 -10.84 21.75
CA GLY A 107 -9.03 -9.96 22.87
C GLY A 107 -7.72 -9.19 22.66
N MET A 108 -7.14 -9.22 21.46
CA MET A 108 -5.93 -8.44 21.16
C MET A 108 -6.33 -7.00 20.83
N ARG A 109 -5.80 -6.04 21.59
CA ARG A 109 -6.03 -4.61 21.34
C ARG A 109 -5.02 -4.08 20.34
N PHE A 110 -5.50 -3.27 19.39
CA PHE A 110 -4.61 -2.51 18.52
C PHE A 110 -3.95 -1.39 19.31
N GLU A 111 -2.62 -1.32 19.24
CA GLU A 111 -1.87 -0.19 19.76
C GLU A 111 -1.57 0.80 18.63
N ASN A 112 -1.61 2.08 18.97
CA ASN A 112 -1.23 3.12 18.02
C ASN A 112 0.30 3.11 17.84
N VAL A 113 0.76 2.66 16.68
CA VAL A 113 2.18 2.59 16.30
C VAL A 113 2.84 3.97 16.34
N ALA A 114 2.11 5.05 16.06
CA ALA A 114 2.64 6.41 16.09
C ALA A 114 3.04 6.88 17.49
N LEU A 115 2.57 6.20 18.55
CA LEU A 115 3.00 6.50 19.92
C LEU A 115 4.43 6.04 20.22
N GLY A 116 5.07 5.26 19.33
CA GLY A 116 6.48 4.87 19.47
C GLY A 116 6.77 4.21 20.83
N ASP A 117 7.63 4.83 21.62
CA ASP A 117 8.03 4.34 22.95
C ASP A 117 6.98 4.62 24.04
N ARG A 118 5.99 5.47 23.77
CA ARG A 118 4.86 5.71 24.69
C ARG A 118 3.78 4.64 24.59
N ARG A 119 3.95 3.64 23.72
CA ARG A 119 3.06 2.48 23.65
C ARG A 119 3.15 1.67 24.94
N PRO A 120 2.02 1.22 25.52
CA PRO A 120 2.03 0.36 26.69
C PRO A 120 2.93 -0.86 26.54
N THR A 121 2.89 -1.57 25.40
CA THR A 121 3.81 -2.70 25.16
C THR A 121 5.28 -2.31 25.13
N ALA A 122 5.63 -1.16 24.55
CA ALA A 122 7.00 -0.68 24.49
C ALA A 122 7.51 -0.34 25.90
N LEU A 123 6.65 0.28 26.72
CA LEU A 123 6.93 0.58 28.11
C LEU A 123 7.16 -0.70 28.93
N ILE A 124 6.26 -1.68 28.81
CA ILE A 124 6.38 -2.99 29.49
C ILE A 124 7.70 -3.67 29.11
N ARG A 125 8.05 -3.69 27.82
CA ARG A 125 9.35 -4.23 27.36
C ARG A 125 10.53 -3.50 27.96
N ARG A 126 10.49 -2.17 28.01
CA ARG A 126 11.59 -1.36 28.57
C ARG A 126 11.78 -1.61 30.06
N TYR A 127 10.69 -1.69 30.83
CA TYR A 127 10.77 -2.07 32.24
C TYR A 127 11.26 -3.51 32.43
N GLY A 128 10.82 -4.45 31.60
CA GLY A 128 11.33 -5.83 31.63
C GLY A 128 12.84 -5.89 31.39
N ASN A 129 13.36 -5.13 30.42
CA ASN A 129 14.79 -5.03 30.16
C ASN A 129 15.56 -4.41 31.33
N LEU A 130 15.04 -3.29 31.87
CA LEU A 130 15.66 -2.61 33.01
C LEU A 130 15.68 -3.52 34.25
N TYR A 131 14.60 -4.26 34.50
CA TYR A 131 14.50 -5.24 35.58
C TYR A 131 15.53 -6.35 35.43
N ALA A 132 15.66 -6.92 34.23
CA ALA A 132 16.64 -7.97 33.94
C ALA A 132 18.08 -7.47 34.13
N GLN A 133 18.38 -6.28 33.63
CA GLN A 133 19.72 -5.68 33.75
C GLN A 133 20.05 -5.36 35.22
N SER A 134 19.14 -4.69 35.93
CA SER A 134 19.34 -4.32 37.33
C SER A 134 19.56 -5.54 38.23
N ARG A 135 18.96 -6.69 37.90
CA ARG A 135 19.21 -7.95 38.61
C ARG A 135 20.62 -8.48 38.42
N VAL A 136 21.15 -8.41 37.20
CA VAL A 136 22.54 -8.83 36.93
C VAL A 136 23.50 -7.89 37.68
N ASP A 137 23.32 -6.58 37.54
CA ASP A 137 24.17 -5.58 38.19
C ASP A 137 24.15 -5.73 39.72
N THR A 138 22.97 -6.00 40.30
CA THR A 138 22.83 -6.23 41.75
C THR A 138 23.53 -7.52 42.18
N LEU A 139 23.41 -8.59 41.39
CA LEU A 139 24.08 -9.86 41.71
C LEU A 139 25.60 -9.70 41.68
N ASP A 140 26.14 -9.02 40.67
CA ASP A 140 27.56 -8.71 40.56
C ASP A 140 28.05 -7.88 41.77
N ALA A 141 27.25 -6.89 42.20
CA ALA A 141 27.55 -6.11 43.40
C ALA A 141 27.54 -6.97 44.68
N LEU A 142 26.56 -7.88 44.83
CA LEU A 142 26.49 -8.79 45.97
C LEU A 142 27.61 -9.83 45.97
N ASP A 143 28.08 -10.26 44.81
CA ASP A 143 29.20 -11.18 44.67
C ASP A 143 30.55 -10.51 44.98
N SER A 144 30.64 -9.19 44.85
CA SER A 144 31.82 -8.43 45.24
C SER A 144 32.02 -8.31 46.77
N ILE A 145 31.01 -8.68 47.57
CA ILE A 145 31.03 -8.58 49.03
C ILE A 145 31.50 -9.93 49.62
N PRO A 146 32.72 -10.03 50.19
CA PRO A 146 33.29 -11.30 50.65
C PRO A 146 32.45 -11.98 51.73
N GLU A 147 31.82 -11.21 52.61
CA GLU A 147 30.98 -11.74 53.70
C GLU A 147 29.74 -12.49 53.20
N LEU A 148 29.33 -12.23 51.95
CA LEU A 148 28.16 -12.84 51.32
C LEU A 148 28.52 -14.00 50.38
N GLU A 149 29.80 -14.35 50.21
CA GLU A 149 30.27 -15.33 49.22
C GLU A 149 29.44 -16.63 49.22
N HIS A 150 29.24 -17.21 50.41
CA HIS A 150 28.51 -18.47 50.60
C HIS A 150 27.03 -18.29 50.99
N ALA A 151 26.55 -17.05 51.09
CA ALA A 151 25.21 -16.73 51.55
C ALA A 151 24.19 -16.64 50.40
N HIS A 152 24.09 -17.69 49.58
CA HIS A 152 23.24 -17.70 48.37
C HIS A 152 21.75 -17.43 48.64
N ASP A 153 21.23 -17.93 49.76
CA ASP A 153 19.83 -17.68 50.16
C ASP A 153 19.58 -16.22 50.49
N LEU A 154 20.55 -15.55 51.11
CA LEU A 154 20.46 -14.12 51.43
C LEU A 154 20.59 -13.27 50.17
N LYS A 155 21.53 -13.60 49.28
CA LYS A 155 21.65 -12.95 47.95
C LYS A 155 20.35 -13.05 47.16
N SER A 156 19.74 -14.24 47.15
CA SER A 156 18.46 -14.46 46.47
C SER A 156 17.35 -13.60 47.06
N LYS A 157 17.20 -13.57 48.40
CA LYS A 157 16.19 -12.73 49.09
C LYS A 157 16.38 -11.25 48.81
N LEU A 158 17.63 -10.77 48.83
CA LEU A 158 17.97 -9.39 48.50
C LEU A 158 17.64 -9.05 47.04
N LEU A 159 17.94 -9.96 46.11
CA LEU A 159 17.61 -9.81 44.70
C LEU A 159 16.09 -9.75 44.46
N PHE A 160 15.30 -10.47 45.25
CA PHE A 160 13.84 -10.39 45.22
C PHE A 160 13.28 -9.12 45.88
N SER A 161 13.97 -8.52 46.86
CA SER A 161 13.50 -7.32 47.56
C SER A 161 13.94 -6.00 46.91
N ALA A 162 15.13 -5.96 46.30
CA ALA A 162 15.69 -4.74 45.72
C ALA A 162 15.06 -4.39 44.37
N VAL A 163 14.49 -5.38 43.67
CA VAL A 163 13.92 -5.20 42.34
C VAL A 163 12.40 -5.34 42.43
N VAL A 164 11.73 -4.20 42.64
CA VAL A 164 10.26 -4.04 42.68
C VAL A 164 9.77 -3.37 41.41
#